data_AF-A0A1V6DF01-F1
#
_entry.id   AF-A0A1V6DF01-F1
#
_cell.length_a   1.000
_cell.length_b   1.000
_cell.length_c   1.000
_cell.angle_alpha   90.00
_cell.angle_beta   90.00
_cell.angle_gamma   90.00
#
_symmetry.space_group_name_H-M   'P 1'
#
loop_
_entity.id
_entity.type
_entity.pdbx_description
1 polymer ?
#
loop_
_entity_poly.entity_id
_entity_poly.type
_entity_poly.pdbx_seq_one_letter_code
_entity_poly.pdbx_strand_id
1 'polypeptide(L)'
;MSHRGRAAHPDHLDWHVHLDEPIEDLIAHLAAVFRGRVALVGVGNDLCGDDGAGLAVATALKAALDAREQPPIGDAPSASDPPQSALSLSVFCAGGVPENYLMKIAKARPDVVVLVDATDFAGDMPAGTIALAASARVAGMGPSTHGPAPLAFLDLLGQIHPCTRLLLGIQPVQTQVGSPLSPPVAAAADRLVQAVLKVVECATSEPGGC
;
A
#
# COMPACT_ATOMS: atom_id res chain seq x y z
N MET A 1 35.39 -8.74 5.64
CA MET A 1 34.71 -7.43 5.71
C MET A 1 33.34 -7.62 5.09
N SER A 2 32.31 -7.81 5.92
CA SER A 2 30.94 -8.09 5.44
C SER A 2 30.22 -6.76 5.27
N HIS A 3 29.98 -6.36 4.01
CA HIS A 3 29.06 -5.28 3.70
C HIS A 3 27.64 -5.78 3.99
N ARG A 4 27.13 -5.53 5.20
CA ARG A 4 25.68 -5.42 5.39
C ARG A 4 25.23 -4.26 4.50
N GLY A 5 24.55 -4.58 3.40
CA GLY A 5 23.93 -3.58 2.55
C GLY A 5 23.04 -2.69 3.41
N ARG A 6 23.32 -1.39 3.41
CA ARG A 6 22.46 -0.40 4.06
C ARG A 6 21.14 -0.44 3.29
N ALA A 7 20.02 -0.75 3.95
CA ALA A 7 18.71 -0.69 3.32
C ALA A 7 18.56 0.69 2.64
N ALA A 8 18.09 0.70 1.39
CA ALA A 8 17.89 1.95 0.66
C ALA A 8 16.94 2.85 1.45
N HIS A 9 17.23 4.15 1.50
CA HIS A 9 16.29 5.12 2.09
C HIS A 9 14.98 5.05 1.29
N PRO A 10 13.80 5.01 1.94
CA PRO A 10 12.54 4.76 1.22
C PRO A 10 12.18 5.86 0.20
N ASP A 11 12.75 7.06 0.33
CA ASP A 11 12.64 8.14 -0.68
C ASP A 11 13.51 7.93 -1.94
N HIS A 12 14.33 6.88 -1.97
CA HIS A 12 15.22 6.52 -3.07
C HIS A 12 15.00 5.09 -3.57
N LEU A 13 13.84 4.52 -3.24
CA LEU A 13 13.48 3.16 -3.64
C LEU A 13 13.18 3.11 -5.15
N ASP A 14 14.07 2.46 -5.91
CA ASP A 14 13.78 2.06 -7.29
C ASP A 14 12.73 0.94 -7.30
N TRP A 15 12.21 0.57 -8.48
CA TRP A 15 11.23 -0.52 -8.57
C TRP A 15 11.80 -1.83 -8.00
N HIS A 16 11.07 -2.42 -7.06
CA HIS A 16 11.25 -3.81 -6.65
C HIS A 16 10.03 -4.62 -7.03
N VAL A 17 10.26 -5.67 -7.81
CA VAL A 17 9.25 -6.51 -8.44
C VAL A 17 9.07 -7.81 -7.66
N HIS A 18 7.81 -8.22 -7.48
CA HIS A 18 7.36 -9.38 -6.70
C HIS A 18 6.37 -10.17 -7.55
N LEU A 19 6.84 -11.14 -8.31
CA LEU A 19 5.99 -11.91 -9.24
C LEU A 19 5.83 -13.38 -8.83
N ASP A 20 6.91 -14.03 -8.39
CA ASP A 20 6.89 -15.44 -7.96
C ASP A 20 7.71 -15.65 -6.67
N GLU A 21 8.02 -14.56 -5.97
CA GLU A 21 8.78 -14.61 -4.74
C GLU A 21 7.93 -15.17 -3.58
N PRO A 22 8.54 -15.82 -2.60
CA PRO A 22 7.89 -16.09 -1.31
C PRO A 22 7.19 -14.85 -0.76
N ILE A 23 6.07 -15.02 -0.06
CA ILE A 23 5.36 -13.87 0.54
C ILE A 23 6.22 -13.16 1.58
N GLU A 24 7.18 -13.87 2.19
CA GLU A 24 8.16 -13.37 3.15
C GLU A 24 9.01 -12.24 2.57
N ASP A 25 9.34 -12.27 1.28
CA ASP A 25 10.13 -11.23 0.64
C ASP A 25 9.30 -9.93 0.46
N LEU A 26 8.03 -10.07 0.10
CA LEU A 26 7.08 -8.95 0.06
C LEU A 26 6.87 -8.36 1.46
N ILE A 27 6.70 -9.21 2.48
CA ILE A 27 6.57 -8.79 3.88
C ILE A 27 7.82 -8.05 4.34
N ALA A 28 9.01 -8.60 4.09
CA ALA A 28 10.28 -7.98 4.48
C ALA A 28 10.45 -6.61 3.80
N HIS A 29 10.07 -6.51 2.52
CA HIS A 29 10.17 -5.27 1.78
C HIS A 29 9.20 -4.20 2.30
N LEU A 30 7.93 -4.56 2.57
CA LEU A 30 6.96 -3.66 3.18
C LEU A 30 7.37 -3.24 4.60
N ALA A 31 7.89 -4.17 5.42
CA ALA A 31 8.38 -3.89 6.77
C ALA A 31 9.58 -2.93 6.79
N ALA A 32 10.41 -2.94 5.74
CA ALA A 32 11.54 -2.02 5.62
C ALA A 32 11.12 -0.56 5.36
N VAL A 33 9.92 -0.35 4.80
CA VAL A 33 9.45 0.98 4.41
C VAL A 33 8.29 1.50 5.26
N PHE A 34 7.49 0.61 5.88
CA PHE A 34 6.40 1.01 6.76
C PHE A 34 6.95 1.43 8.12
N ARG A 35 6.64 2.66 8.53
CA ARG A 35 7.08 3.23 9.81
C ARG A 35 6.08 4.26 10.32
N GLY A 36 5.91 4.31 11.64
CA GLY A 36 4.99 5.25 12.29
C GLY A 36 3.56 5.11 11.76
N ARG A 37 2.99 6.22 11.30
CA ARG A 37 1.65 6.28 10.70
C ARG A 37 1.72 5.99 9.21
N VAL A 38 1.11 4.90 8.79
CA VAL A 38 1.00 4.52 7.38
C VAL A 38 -0.41 4.82 6.89
N ALA A 39 -0.53 5.55 5.78
CA ALA A 39 -1.78 5.73 5.05
C ALA A 39 -1.72 4.92 3.75
N LEU A 40 -2.57 3.90 3.62
CA LEU A 40 -2.74 3.14 2.40
C LEU A 40 -3.97 3.67 1.64
N VAL A 41 -3.79 4.02 0.37
CA VAL A 41 -4.81 4.65 -0.47
C VAL A 41 -5.03 3.75 -1.68
N GLY A 42 -6.18 3.08 -1.73
CA GLY A 42 -6.57 2.26 -2.88
C GLY A 42 -7.26 3.11 -3.93
N VAL A 43 -6.69 3.16 -5.12
CA VAL A 43 -7.24 3.80 -6.32
C VAL A 43 -7.71 2.71 -7.28
N GLY A 44 -8.65 3.05 -8.16
CA GLY A 44 -9.19 2.09 -9.11
C GLY A 44 -10.63 2.36 -9.50
N ASN A 45 -11.07 1.66 -10.53
CA ASN A 45 -12.49 1.53 -10.89
C ASN A 45 -12.90 0.06 -10.83
N ASP A 46 -13.71 -0.30 -9.83
CA ASP A 46 -14.21 -1.65 -9.60
C ASP A 46 -15.20 -2.13 -10.69
N LEU A 47 -15.68 -1.22 -11.52
CA LEU A 47 -16.46 -1.55 -12.72
C LEU A 47 -15.60 -1.90 -13.93
N CYS A 48 -14.27 -1.72 -13.88
CA CYS A 48 -13.36 -1.85 -15.02
C CYS A 48 -12.33 -2.97 -14.85
N GLY A 49 -12.75 -4.19 -14.48
CA GLY A 49 -11.85 -5.33 -14.46
C GLY A 49 -10.69 -5.15 -13.46
N ASP A 50 -9.47 -5.40 -13.93
CA ASP A 50 -8.26 -5.31 -13.09
C ASP A 50 -7.95 -3.89 -12.60
N ASP A 51 -8.57 -2.86 -13.20
CA ASP A 51 -8.49 -1.48 -12.70
C ASP A 51 -9.04 -1.35 -11.27
N GLY A 52 -9.88 -2.29 -10.84
CA GLY A 52 -10.37 -2.37 -9.46
C GLY A 52 -9.36 -2.88 -8.43
N ALA A 53 -8.14 -3.26 -8.82
CA ALA A 53 -7.18 -3.94 -7.94
C ALA A 53 -6.85 -3.13 -6.67
N GLY A 54 -6.56 -1.83 -6.80
CA GLY A 54 -6.26 -0.99 -5.64
C GLY A 54 -7.45 -0.81 -4.69
N LEU A 55 -8.67 -0.70 -5.24
CA LEU A 55 -9.91 -0.69 -4.45
C LEU A 55 -10.16 -2.02 -3.73
N ALA A 56 -9.90 -3.15 -4.40
CA ALA A 56 -10.07 -4.47 -3.80
C ALA A 56 -9.15 -4.66 -2.59
N VAL A 57 -7.87 -4.28 -2.72
CA VAL A 57 -6.89 -4.32 -1.62
C VAL A 57 -7.33 -3.43 -0.46
N ALA A 58 -7.68 -2.16 -0.73
CA ALA A 58 -8.07 -1.23 0.33
C ALA A 58 -9.36 -1.67 1.04
N THR A 59 -10.33 -2.21 0.30
CA THR A 59 -11.59 -2.69 0.88
C THR A 59 -11.37 -3.91 1.77
N ALA A 60 -10.56 -4.87 1.31
CA ALA A 60 -10.23 -6.07 2.09
C ALA A 60 -9.43 -5.73 3.37
N LEU A 61 -8.45 -4.84 3.27
CA LEU A 61 -7.69 -4.36 4.43
C LEU A 61 -8.60 -3.64 5.42
N LYS A 62 -9.48 -2.75 4.94
CA LYS A 62 -10.42 -2.04 5.81
C LYS A 62 -11.35 -3.02 6.54
N ALA A 63 -11.92 -4.00 5.83
CA ALA A 63 -12.77 -5.02 6.45
C ALA A 63 -12.02 -5.84 7.51
N ALA A 64 -10.77 -6.23 7.24
CA ALA A 64 -9.94 -6.97 8.18
C ALA A 64 -9.58 -6.14 9.42
N LEU A 65 -9.30 -4.84 9.27
CA LEU A 65 -9.04 -3.93 10.39
C LEU A 65 -10.30 -3.67 11.22
N ASP A 66 -11.43 -3.38 10.58
CA ASP A 66 -12.72 -3.14 11.25
C ASP A 66 -13.16 -4.39 12.06
N ALA A 67 -12.88 -5.60 11.55
CA ALA A 67 -13.13 -6.85 12.28
C ALA A 67 -12.24 -7.04 13.52
N ARG A 68 -11.06 -6.38 13.57
CA ARG A 68 -10.15 -6.39 14.72
C ARG A 68 -10.45 -5.28 15.73
N GLU A 69 -11.04 -4.18 15.27
CA GLU A 69 -11.46 -3.06 16.13
C GLU A 69 -12.77 -3.34 16.88
N GLN A 70 -13.50 -4.41 16.57
CA GLN A 70 -14.62 -4.87 17.41
C GLN A 70 -14.08 -5.29 18.78
N PRO A 71 -14.38 -4.56 19.87
CA PRO A 71 -13.82 -4.89 21.17
C PRO A 71 -14.56 -6.10 21.76
N PRO A 72 -13.92 -6.96 22.58
CA PRO A 72 -14.67 -7.65 23.62
C PRO A 72 -15.34 -6.57 24.49
N ILE A 73 -16.60 -6.77 24.87
CA ILE A 73 -17.34 -5.88 25.77
C ILE A 73 -16.47 -5.64 27.04
N GLY A 74 -15.87 -4.46 27.14
CA GLY A 74 -14.90 -4.11 28.18
C GLY A 74 -14.42 -2.67 28.01
N ASP A 75 -14.13 -2.01 29.14
CA ASP A 75 -13.98 -0.57 29.25
C ASP A 75 -12.84 0.03 28.38
N ALA A 76 -13.06 1.26 27.89
CA ALA A 76 -12.17 1.99 26.99
C ALA A 76 -10.78 2.28 27.60
N PRO A 77 -9.71 2.35 26.77
CA PRO A 77 -8.35 2.60 27.27
C PRO A 77 -8.18 4.03 27.83
N SER A 78 -7.35 4.14 28.87
CA SER A 78 -7.08 5.37 29.65
C SER A 78 -6.00 6.24 28.99
N ALA A 79 -6.12 7.57 29.14
CA ALA A 79 -5.23 8.62 28.60
C ALA A 79 -3.80 8.65 29.18
N SER A 80 -3.33 7.56 29.78
CA SER A 80 -2.05 7.42 30.46
C SER A 80 -1.09 6.43 29.79
N ASP A 81 -1.46 5.89 28.62
CA ASP A 81 -0.57 4.98 27.89
C ASP A 81 0.64 5.75 27.31
N PRO A 82 1.87 5.21 27.46
CA PRO A 82 3.06 5.80 26.85
C PRO A 82 2.91 5.84 25.31
N PRO A 83 3.65 6.74 24.60
CA PRO A 83 3.62 6.76 23.15
C PRO A 83 4.17 5.43 22.62
N GLN A 84 3.28 4.55 22.17
CA GLN A 84 3.65 3.24 21.66
C GLN A 84 4.37 3.41 20.33
N SER A 85 5.58 2.84 20.23
CA SER A 85 6.38 2.68 19.01
C SER A 85 5.73 1.77 17.95
N ALA A 86 4.40 1.61 17.99
CA ALA A 86 3.65 0.70 17.13
C ALA A 86 3.28 1.40 15.80
N LEU A 87 3.43 0.65 14.72
CA LEU A 87 2.95 1.04 13.40
C LEU A 87 1.42 1.13 13.42
N SER A 88 0.85 2.25 12.97
CA SER A 88 -0.60 2.40 12.81
C SER A 88 -0.96 2.51 11.33
N LEU A 89 -1.97 1.77 10.88
CA LEU A 89 -2.42 1.76 9.48
C LEU A 89 -3.79 2.44 9.35
N SER A 90 -3.90 3.44 8.48
CA SER A 90 -5.17 4.01 8.01
C SER A 90 -5.38 3.65 6.55
N VAL A 91 -6.60 3.25 6.19
CA VAL A 91 -6.93 2.79 4.83
C VAL A 91 -8.00 3.68 4.21
N PHE A 92 -7.76 4.13 2.97
CA PHE A 92 -8.65 5.00 2.21
C PHE A 92 -9.04 4.35 0.88
N CYS A 93 -10.32 4.09 0.67
CA CYS A 93 -10.86 3.63 -0.61
C CYS A 93 -11.19 4.86 -1.48
N ALA A 94 -10.25 5.26 -2.33
CA ALA A 94 -10.33 6.52 -3.07
C ALA A 94 -11.08 6.41 -4.41
N GLY A 95 -11.17 5.20 -4.96
CA GLY A 95 -11.74 4.96 -6.29
C GLY A 95 -11.00 5.76 -7.36
N GLY A 96 -11.70 6.21 -8.40
CA GLY A 96 -11.11 7.04 -9.47
C GLY A 96 -10.94 8.52 -9.13
N VAL A 97 -11.06 8.94 -7.86
CA VAL A 97 -11.03 10.36 -7.44
C VAL A 97 -10.17 10.60 -6.19
N PRO A 98 -8.87 10.26 -6.21
CA PRO A 98 -7.97 10.39 -5.05
C PRO A 98 -7.84 11.82 -4.50
N GLU A 99 -8.05 12.84 -5.33
CA GLU A 99 -7.98 14.26 -4.94
C GLU A 99 -8.99 14.61 -3.84
N ASN A 100 -10.15 13.93 -3.81
CA ASN A 100 -11.17 14.12 -2.77
C ASN A 100 -10.73 13.66 -1.38
N TYR A 101 -9.62 12.91 -1.30
CA TYR A 101 -9.07 12.38 -0.05
C TYR A 101 -7.85 13.16 0.44
N LEU A 102 -7.33 14.10 -0.34
CA LEU A 102 -6.09 14.83 -0.06
C LEU A 102 -6.04 15.39 1.39
N MET A 103 -7.06 16.16 1.78
CA MET A 103 -7.11 16.76 3.12
C MET A 103 -7.41 15.73 4.23
N LYS A 104 -8.11 14.63 3.91
CA LYS A 104 -8.38 13.56 4.88
C LYS A 104 -7.08 12.83 5.21
N ILE A 105 -6.28 12.51 4.19
CA ILE A 105 -4.98 11.86 4.33
C ILE A 105 -4.01 12.77 5.07
N ALA A 106 -3.89 14.05 4.69
CA ALA A 106 -3.01 14.99 5.38
C ALA A 106 -3.36 15.14 6.88
N LYS A 107 -4.66 15.14 7.24
CA LYS A 107 -5.10 15.18 8.64
C LYS A 107 -4.75 13.92 9.45
N ALA A 108 -4.63 12.76 8.80
CA ALA A 108 -4.12 11.55 9.44
C ALA A 108 -2.62 11.66 9.76
N ARG A 109 -1.93 12.68 9.22
CA ARG A 109 -0.49 12.97 9.40
C ARG A 109 0.40 11.74 9.18
N PRO A 110 0.27 11.02 8.05
CA PRO A 110 1.05 9.82 7.80
C PRO A 110 2.55 10.12 7.70
N ASP A 111 3.39 9.27 8.27
CA ASP A 111 4.83 9.29 8.01
C ASP A 111 5.14 8.63 6.65
N VAL A 112 4.28 7.71 6.21
CA VAL A 112 4.34 7.00 4.92
C VAL A 112 2.96 6.95 4.26
N VAL A 113 2.90 7.30 2.98
CA VAL A 113 1.72 7.14 2.11
C VAL A 113 2.03 6.11 1.05
N VAL A 114 1.15 5.12 0.91
CA VAL A 114 1.24 4.05 -0.09
C VAL A 114 0.01 4.12 -0.98
N LEU A 115 0.20 4.51 -2.23
CA LEU A 115 -0.84 4.45 -3.23
C LEU A 115 -0.85 3.05 -3.85
N VAL A 116 -2.00 2.38 -3.82
CA VAL A 116 -2.18 1.06 -4.43
C VAL A 116 -3.04 1.23 -5.67
N ASP A 117 -2.55 0.75 -6.82
CA ASP A 117 -3.18 0.96 -8.12
C ASP A 117 -2.97 -0.25 -9.05
N ALA A 118 -3.84 -0.39 -10.05
CA ALA A 118 -3.51 -1.20 -11.22
C ALA A 118 -2.49 -0.43 -12.06
N THR A 119 -1.34 -1.03 -12.34
CA THR A 119 -0.26 -0.33 -13.06
C THR A 119 0.23 -1.20 -14.19
N ASP A 120 0.08 -0.71 -15.41
CA ASP A 120 0.73 -1.33 -16.55
C ASP A 120 2.20 -0.90 -16.57
N PHE A 121 3.08 -1.79 -16.12
CA PHE A 121 4.51 -1.53 -16.05
C PHE A 121 5.19 -1.52 -17.43
N ALA A 122 4.43 -1.75 -18.50
CA ALA A 122 4.88 -1.97 -19.87
C ALA A 122 5.79 -3.19 -20.03
N GLY A 123 5.99 -3.61 -21.29
CA GLY A 123 6.76 -4.81 -21.63
C GLY A 123 6.00 -6.11 -21.37
N ASP A 124 6.70 -7.24 -21.39
CA ASP A 124 6.13 -8.58 -21.17
C ASP A 124 6.01 -8.94 -19.68
N MET A 125 5.77 -7.96 -18.81
CA MET A 125 5.58 -8.19 -17.36
C MET A 125 4.35 -9.08 -17.15
N PRO A 126 4.48 -10.22 -16.47
CA PRO A 126 3.36 -11.12 -16.23
C PRO A 126 2.27 -10.46 -15.37
N ALA A 127 1.02 -10.75 -15.70
CA ALA A 127 -0.11 -10.24 -14.93
C ALA A 127 -0.09 -10.72 -13.47
N GLY A 128 -0.54 -9.87 -12.56
CA GLY A 128 -0.44 -10.10 -11.11
C GLY A 128 0.93 -9.77 -10.53
N THR A 129 1.92 -9.34 -11.34
CA THR A 129 3.18 -8.79 -10.80
C THR A 129 2.86 -7.65 -9.83
N ILE A 130 3.36 -7.74 -8.61
CA ILE A 130 3.33 -6.64 -7.65
C ILE A 130 4.66 -5.88 -7.76
N ALA A 131 4.64 -4.56 -7.85
CA ALA A 131 5.87 -3.78 -7.79
C ALA A 131 5.72 -2.55 -6.88
N LEU A 132 6.77 -2.25 -6.14
CA LEU A 132 6.83 -1.10 -5.22
C LEU A 132 7.97 -0.16 -5.63
N ALA A 133 7.69 1.13 -5.70
CA ALA A 133 8.69 2.17 -5.94
C ALA A 133 8.39 3.44 -5.13
N ALA A 134 9.43 4.23 -4.88
CA ALA A 134 9.25 5.61 -4.44
C ALA A 134 8.62 6.43 -5.56
N SER A 135 7.63 7.26 -5.26
CA SER A 135 6.97 8.15 -6.24
C SER A 135 7.97 8.95 -7.08
N ALA A 136 9.04 9.46 -6.47
CA ALA A 136 10.12 10.20 -7.13
C ALA A 136 10.96 9.37 -8.14
N ARG A 137 10.82 8.04 -8.13
CA ARG A 137 11.57 7.07 -8.96
C ARG A 137 10.70 6.30 -9.95
N VAL A 138 9.40 6.61 -10.03
CA VAL A 138 8.48 5.93 -10.96
C VAL A 138 8.80 6.23 -12.45
N ALA A 139 9.65 7.21 -12.74
CA ALA A 139 10.08 7.51 -14.10
C ALA A 139 10.75 6.30 -14.79
N GLY A 140 10.12 5.75 -15.84
CA GLY A 140 10.72 4.73 -16.71
C GLY A 140 9.90 3.46 -16.98
N MET A 141 8.80 3.20 -16.26
CA MET A 141 7.90 2.07 -16.51
C MET A 141 6.45 2.54 -16.61
N GLY A 142 5.95 2.64 -17.85
CA GLY A 142 4.53 2.70 -18.24
C GLY A 142 3.61 3.79 -17.62
N PRO A 143 2.51 4.15 -18.28
CA PRO A 143 1.45 4.90 -17.61
C PRO A 143 0.72 3.99 -16.59
N SER A 144 0.31 4.54 -15.44
CA SER A 144 -0.77 3.90 -14.66
C SER A 144 -2.02 3.78 -15.55
N THR A 145 -2.91 2.84 -15.26
CA THR A 145 -4.21 2.72 -15.96
C THR A 145 -5.08 3.97 -15.78
N HIS A 146 -4.76 4.82 -14.79
CA HIS A 146 -5.31 6.15 -14.57
C HIS A 146 -4.42 7.30 -15.09
N GLY A 147 -3.43 7.01 -15.94
CA GLY A 147 -2.52 7.98 -16.55
C GLY A 147 -1.54 8.59 -15.54
N PRO A 148 -1.06 9.84 -15.73
CA PRO A 148 -0.15 10.49 -14.78
C PRO A 148 -0.81 10.92 -13.46
N ALA A 149 -2.13 10.75 -13.30
CA ALA A 149 -2.91 11.27 -12.18
C ALA A 149 -2.49 10.72 -10.81
N PRO A 150 -2.16 9.42 -10.64
CA PRO A 150 -1.68 8.88 -9.36
C PRO A 150 -0.40 9.54 -8.84
N LEU A 151 0.54 9.87 -9.73
CA LEU A 151 1.79 10.56 -9.35
C LEU A 151 1.55 12.03 -9.05
N ALA A 152 0.73 12.72 -9.87
CA ALA A 152 0.35 14.11 -9.62
C ALA A 152 -0.35 14.28 -8.26
N PHE A 153 -1.19 13.31 -7.88
CA PHE A 153 -1.81 13.25 -6.56
C PHE A 153 -0.77 13.13 -5.43
N LEU A 154 0.21 12.22 -5.55
CA LEU A 154 1.28 12.07 -4.56
C LEU A 154 2.14 13.33 -4.46
N ASP A 155 2.45 13.98 -5.57
CA ASP A 155 3.21 15.23 -5.59
C ASP A 155 2.46 16.37 -4.89
N LEU A 156 1.16 16.52 -5.17
CA LEU A 156 0.32 17.51 -4.50
C LEU A 156 0.24 17.25 -2.98
N LEU A 157 0.10 15.98 -2.57
CA LEU A 157 0.12 15.60 -1.16
C LEU A 157 1.45 15.97 -0.49
N GLY A 158 2.57 15.73 -1.17
CA GLY A 158 3.90 16.08 -0.69
C GLY A 158 4.12 17.59 -0.48
N GLN A 159 3.39 18.45 -1.21
CA GLN A 159 3.44 19.90 -1.03
C GLN A 159 2.74 20.37 0.25
N ILE A 160 1.71 19.67 0.70
CA ILE A 160 0.89 20.06 1.85
C ILE A 160 1.22 19.28 3.12
N HIS A 161 1.85 18.10 3.00
CA HIS A 161 2.19 17.24 4.11
C HIS A 161 3.49 16.46 3.83
N PRO A 162 4.58 16.71 4.58
CA PRO A 162 5.84 16.01 4.39
C PRO A 162 5.71 14.55 4.82
N CYS A 163 5.84 13.64 3.87
CA CYS A 163 5.77 12.20 4.10
C CYS A 163 6.57 11.42 3.04
N THR A 164 6.93 10.18 3.37
CA THR A 164 7.44 9.20 2.40
C THR A 164 6.27 8.81 1.48
N ARG A 165 6.48 8.78 0.16
CA ARG A 165 5.40 8.53 -0.81
C ARG A 165 5.78 7.40 -1.75
N LEU A 166 5.02 6.31 -1.70
CA LEU A 166 5.26 5.08 -2.43
C LEU A 166 4.09 4.79 -3.39
N LEU A 167 4.41 4.22 -4.54
CA LEU A 167 3.46 3.61 -5.46
C LEU A 167 3.64 2.10 -5.42
N LEU A 168 2.55 1.38 -5.17
CA LEU A 168 2.47 -0.06 -5.20
C LEU A 168 1.50 -0.46 -6.31
N GLY A 169 2.05 -0.93 -7.43
CA GLY A 169 1.26 -1.32 -8.59
C GLY A 169 1.03 -2.83 -8.65
N ILE A 170 -0.08 -3.23 -9.27
CA ILE A 170 -0.35 -4.62 -9.69
C ILE A 170 -0.54 -4.64 -11.22
N GLN A 171 0.21 -5.49 -11.93
CA GLN A 171 0.12 -5.60 -13.38
C GLN A 171 -1.25 -6.16 -13.79
N PRO A 172 -2.07 -5.42 -14.55
CA PRO A 172 -3.37 -5.90 -15.02
C PRO A 172 -3.24 -6.88 -16.19
N VAL A 173 -4.26 -7.72 -16.38
CA VAL A 173 -4.53 -8.43 -17.64
C VAL A 173 -5.41 -7.55 -18.54
N GLN A 174 -6.44 -6.93 -17.97
CA GLN A 174 -7.49 -6.23 -18.69
C GLN A 174 -8.19 -5.18 -17.81
N THR A 175 -8.72 -4.12 -18.43
CA THR A 175 -9.48 -3.07 -17.74
C THR A 175 -10.88 -2.86 -18.33
N GLN A 176 -11.46 -3.92 -18.87
CA GLN A 176 -12.74 -3.87 -19.57
C GLN A 176 -13.92 -3.67 -18.59
N VAL A 177 -14.79 -2.72 -18.93
CA VAL A 177 -16.03 -2.44 -18.19
C VAL A 177 -16.89 -3.71 -18.04
N GLY A 178 -17.36 -3.96 -16.82
CA GLY A 178 -18.22 -5.07 -16.45
C GLY A 178 -17.48 -6.39 -16.19
N SER A 179 -16.16 -6.43 -16.38
CA SER A 179 -15.36 -7.60 -16.06
C SER A 179 -14.99 -7.62 -14.58
N PRO A 180 -14.87 -8.80 -13.94
CA PRO A 180 -14.28 -8.92 -12.60
C PRO A 180 -12.76 -8.77 -12.65
N LEU A 181 -12.11 -8.77 -11.48
CA LEU A 181 -10.67 -9.02 -11.40
C LEU A 181 -10.34 -10.36 -12.06
N SER A 182 -9.30 -10.35 -12.88
CA SER A 182 -8.72 -11.56 -13.44
C SER A 182 -8.09 -12.41 -12.34
N PRO A 183 -8.04 -13.75 -12.49
CA PRO A 183 -7.45 -14.63 -11.49
C PRO A 183 -6.04 -14.25 -11.01
N PRO A 184 -5.07 -13.88 -11.89
CA PRO A 184 -3.73 -13.49 -11.41
C PRO A 184 -3.74 -12.19 -10.60
N VAL A 185 -4.58 -11.21 -10.98
CA VAL A 185 -4.68 -9.93 -10.26
C VAL A 185 -5.40 -10.10 -8.93
N ALA A 186 -6.45 -10.91 -8.87
CA ALA A 186 -7.12 -11.26 -7.62
C ALA A 186 -6.15 -11.95 -6.64
N ALA A 187 -5.38 -12.93 -7.11
CA ALA A 187 -4.37 -13.61 -6.30
C ALA A 187 -3.28 -12.65 -5.80
N ALA A 188 -2.84 -11.71 -6.63
CA ALA A 188 -1.88 -10.67 -6.25
C ALA A 188 -2.46 -9.71 -5.20
N ALA A 189 -3.71 -9.28 -5.35
CA ALA A 189 -4.41 -8.46 -4.37
C ALA A 189 -4.51 -9.18 -3.01
N ASP A 190 -4.90 -10.46 -3.00
CA ASP A 190 -4.96 -11.27 -1.77
C ASP A 190 -3.58 -11.42 -1.12
N ARG A 191 -2.54 -11.70 -1.91
CA ARG A 191 -1.15 -11.81 -1.44
C ARG A 191 -0.68 -10.49 -0.81
N LEU A 192 -1.02 -9.36 -1.41
CA LEU A 192 -0.69 -8.04 -0.88
C LEU A 192 -1.42 -7.75 0.45
N VAL A 193 -2.72 -8.07 0.53
CA VAL A 193 -3.51 -7.92 1.77
C VAL A 193 -2.88 -8.73 2.90
N GLN A 194 -2.54 -10.00 2.65
CA GLN A 194 -1.89 -10.86 3.63
C GLN A 194 -0.54 -10.29 4.10
N ALA A 195 0.29 -9.81 3.17
CA ALA A 195 1.60 -9.24 3.49
C ALA A 195 1.46 -7.97 4.35
N VAL A 196 0.55 -7.05 3.99
CA VAL A 196 0.29 -5.83 4.75
C VAL A 196 -0.20 -6.14 6.16
N LEU A 197 -1.18 -7.05 6.32
CA LEU A 197 -1.68 -7.44 7.63
C LEU A 197 -0.58 -8.07 8.49
N LYS A 198 0.29 -8.88 7.90
CA LYS A 198 1.41 -9.50 8.61
C LYS A 198 2.40 -8.48 9.13
N VAL A 199 2.73 -7.45 8.33
CA VAL A 199 3.61 -6.35 8.76
C VAL A 199 3.00 -5.58 9.93
N VAL A 200 1.70 -5.26 9.86
CA VAL A 200 0.98 -4.58 10.94
C VAL A 200 0.98 -5.44 12.21
N GLU A 201 0.70 -6.74 12.11
CA GLU A 201 0.73 -7.68 13.23
C GLU A 201 2.08 -7.74 13.92
N CYS A 202 3.16 -7.95 13.14
CA CYS A 202 4.52 -8.02 13.67
C CYS A 202 4.95 -6.72 14.36
N ALA A 203 4.47 -5.57 13.90
CA ALA A 203 4.76 -4.27 14.51
C ALA A 203 3.93 -3.98 15.77
N THR A 204 2.80 -4.65 15.95
CA THR A 204 1.96 -4.57 17.16
C THR A 204 2.28 -5.63 18.21
N SER A 205 3.04 -6.67 17.83
CA SER A 205 3.50 -7.72 18.74
C SER A 205 4.70 -7.18 19.52
N GLU A 206 4.57 -6.95 20.82
CA GLU A 206 5.72 -6.57 21.65
C GLU A 206 6.88 -7.57 21.49
N PRO A 207 8.16 -7.13 21.56
CA PRO A 207 9.27 -8.03 21.84
C PRO A 207 9.12 -8.52 23.29
N GLY A 208 8.27 -9.52 23.50
CA GLY A 208 7.99 -10.11 24.79
C GLY A 208 9.20 -10.87 25.34
N GLY A 209 9.78 -10.29 26.40
CA GLY A 209 10.43 -10.92 27.56
C GLY A 209 11.05 -12.31 27.42
N CYS A 210 12.39 -12.32 27.44
CA CYS A 210 13.20 -13.08 28.41
C CYS A 210 14.59 -12.45 28.49
#